data_AF-A0A645EES6-F1
#
_entry.id   AF-A0A645EES6-F1
#
_cell.length_a   1.000
_cell.length_b   1.000
_cell.length_c   1.000
_cell.angle_alpha   90.00
_cell.angle_beta   90.00
_cell.angle_gamma   90.00
#
_symmetry.space_group_name_H-M   'P 1'
#
loop_
_entity.id
_entity.type
_entity.pdbx_description
1 polymer ?
#
loop_
_entity_poly.entity_id
_entity_poly.type
_entity_poly.pdbx_seq_one_letter_code
_entity_poly.pdbx_strand_id
1 'polypeptide(L)'
;MDTGYTPINLAIFFGLINPNAQRFYDLLRLWSGTKSIINYKVDDLKELLMIEGKYDRYNDFKRRIVVPAIKELNETGYFDIDFKENKVGRKVDSIDFIVQDLDKRKYFSKDDVINEIPNSMLEDVVIPYDERDSENQDIISLYSNDIDQLDRKDIFVPDESVFTTGTLRSFKLDFKSIDFKNQYMEKAFNDAVMITFDKDNVESIKAVSYKFFKGTLDNKIIEYRIEEQQDIKHKQEMEMLW
;
A
#
# COMPACT_ATOMS: atom_id res chain seq x y z
N MET A 1 0.65 4.00 18.18
CA MET A 1 0.82 3.86 16.72
C MET A 1 0.13 5.04 16.09
N ASP A 2 0.86 5.87 15.36
CA ASP A 2 0.32 7.02 14.62
C ASP A 2 0.94 6.98 13.22
N THR A 3 0.53 5.95 12.48
CA THR A 3 0.80 5.82 11.05
C THR A 3 -0.45 6.35 10.36
N GLY A 4 -0.35 7.37 9.49
CA GLY A 4 -1.49 7.96 8.78
C GLY A 4 -2.17 7.04 7.75
N TYR A 5 -2.01 5.72 7.88
CA TYR A 5 -2.57 4.70 7.00
C TYR A 5 -3.02 3.48 7.80
N THR A 6 -4.06 2.80 7.29
CA THR A 6 -4.56 1.54 7.84
C THR A 6 -4.04 0.39 7.01
N PRO A 7 -3.26 -0.55 7.58
CA PRO A 7 -2.79 -1.68 6.83
C PRO A 7 -3.91 -2.70 6.57
N ILE A 8 -4.17 -2.96 5.29
CA ILE A 8 -5.22 -3.87 4.80
C ILE A 8 -4.62 -5.26 4.51
N ASN A 9 -5.31 -6.33 4.91
CA ASN A 9 -5.00 -7.66 4.39
C ASN A 9 -5.58 -7.83 3.00
N LEU A 10 -4.76 -7.72 1.96
CA LEU A 10 -5.23 -7.96 0.60
C LEU A 10 -5.76 -9.39 0.41
N ALA A 11 -5.16 -10.39 1.03
CA ALA A 11 -5.60 -11.78 0.89
C ALA A 11 -6.99 -12.03 1.50
N ILE A 12 -7.29 -11.45 2.66
CA ILE A 12 -8.65 -11.54 3.24
C ILE A 12 -9.60 -10.69 2.41
N PHE A 13 -9.23 -9.44 2.12
CA PHE A 13 -10.08 -8.49 1.43
C PHE A 13 -10.58 -9.03 0.08
N PHE A 14 -9.67 -9.57 -0.74
CA PHE A 14 -10.04 -10.19 -2.02
C PHE A 14 -10.70 -11.57 -1.87
N GLY A 15 -10.58 -12.22 -0.71
CA GLY A 15 -11.27 -13.47 -0.39
C GLY A 15 -12.73 -13.28 0.00
N LEU A 16 -13.16 -12.08 0.36
CA LEU A 16 -14.55 -11.75 0.65
C LEU A 16 -15.38 -11.74 -0.64
N ILE A 17 -16.47 -12.50 -0.65
CA ILE A 17 -17.40 -12.65 -1.78
C ILE A 17 -18.45 -11.54 -1.76
N ASN A 18 -18.92 -11.12 -0.58
CA ASN A 18 -19.89 -10.03 -0.45
C ASN A 18 -19.21 -8.67 -0.58
N PRO A 19 -19.58 -7.83 -1.57
CA PRO A 19 -19.01 -6.49 -1.72
C PRO A 19 -19.25 -5.59 -0.50
N ASN A 20 -20.35 -5.81 0.23
CA ASN A 20 -20.61 -5.06 1.46
C ASN A 20 -19.69 -5.53 2.60
N ALA A 21 -19.31 -6.82 2.64
CA ALA A 21 -18.33 -7.30 3.61
C ALA A 21 -16.95 -6.66 3.36
N GLN A 22 -16.55 -6.50 2.10
CA GLN A 22 -15.33 -5.75 1.74
C GLN A 22 -15.38 -4.30 2.24
N ARG A 23 -16.50 -3.60 2.02
CA ARG A 23 -16.63 -2.22 2.53
C ARG A 23 -16.65 -2.16 4.05
N PHE A 24 -17.32 -3.10 4.72
CA PHE A 24 -17.28 -3.21 6.18
C PHE A 24 -15.88 -3.53 6.70
N TYR A 25 -15.11 -4.37 5.99
CA TYR A 25 -13.71 -4.65 6.32
C TYR A 25 -12.95 -3.33 6.43
N ASP A 26 -12.97 -2.50 5.38
CA ASP A 26 -12.23 -1.23 5.36
C ASP A 26 -12.71 -0.28 6.47
N LEU A 27 -14.03 -0.11 6.61
CA LEU A 27 -14.63 0.81 7.58
C LEU A 27 -14.31 0.45 9.03
N LEU A 28 -14.28 -0.84 9.37
CA LEU A 28 -14.01 -1.30 10.72
C LEU A 28 -12.50 -1.38 10.99
N ARG A 29 -11.72 -1.81 9.99
CA ARG A 29 -10.25 -1.89 10.06
C ARG A 29 -9.61 -0.53 10.27
N LEU A 30 -10.19 0.55 9.72
CA LEU A 30 -9.71 1.92 9.90
C LEU A 30 -9.52 2.28 11.38
N TRP A 31 -10.35 1.73 12.26
CA TRP A 31 -10.33 2.03 13.69
C TRP A 31 -9.57 1.00 14.52
N SER A 32 -9.02 -0.05 13.91
CA SER A 32 -8.19 -1.04 14.58
C SER A 32 -7.07 -0.36 15.38
N GLY A 33 -6.91 -0.77 16.64
CA GLY A 33 -5.93 -0.20 17.55
C GLY A 33 -6.29 1.18 18.15
N THR A 34 -7.36 1.83 17.67
CA THR A 34 -7.82 3.14 18.19
C THR A 34 -9.16 3.04 18.92
N LYS A 35 -10.13 2.31 18.36
CA LYS A 35 -11.47 2.15 18.94
C LYS A 35 -11.92 0.70 18.86
N SER A 36 -12.48 0.19 19.95
CA SER A 36 -13.19 -1.10 19.99
C SER A 36 -14.69 -0.96 19.73
N ILE A 37 -15.24 0.26 19.81
CA ILE A 37 -16.64 0.55 19.52
C ILE A 37 -16.69 1.67 18.48
N ILE A 38 -17.35 1.39 17.36
CA ILE A 38 -17.42 2.28 16.20
C ILE A 38 -18.89 2.56 15.90
N ASN A 39 -19.31 3.81 16.08
CA ASN A 39 -20.68 4.24 15.84
C ASN A 39 -20.83 4.80 14.43
N TYR A 40 -21.83 4.33 13.70
CA TYR A 40 -22.27 4.93 12.44
C TYR A 40 -23.78 5.17 12.46
N LYS A 41 -24.22 6.35 12.01
CA LYS A 41 -25.64 6.56 11.70
C LYS A 41 -26.04 5.66 10.56
N VAL A 42 -27.30 5.20 10.57
CA VAL A 42 -27.82 4.31 9.52
C VAL A 42 -27.72 4.94 8.14
N ASP A 43 -28.00 6.24 8.05
CA ASP A 43 -28.00 6.97 6.78
C ASP A 43 -26.55 7.13 6.25
N ASP A 44 -25.61 7.57 7.10
CA ASP A 44 -24.17 7.66 6.76
C ASP A 44 -23.59 6.29 6.38
N LEU A 45 -23.98 5.23 7.10
CA LEU A 45 -23.51 3.88 6.79
C LEU A 45 -23.98 3.41 5.41
N LYS A 46 -25.18 3.80 4.97
CA LYS A 46 -25.65 3.48 3.60
C LYS A 46 -24.87 4.21 2.52
N GLU A 47 -24.42 5.43 2.80
CA GLU A 47 -23.55 6.21 1.90
C GLU A 47 -22.15 5.58 1.80
N LEU A 48 -21.54 5.26 2.94
CA LEU A 48 -20.24 4.59 2.98
C LEU A 48 -20.29 3.20 2.29
N LEU A 49 -21.44 2.54 2.35
CA LEU A 49 -21.68 1.28 1.65
C LEU A 49 -22.17 1.46 0.21
N MET A 50 -22.26 2.68 -0.34
CA MET A 50 -22.72 3.01 -1.70
C MET A 50 -24.07 2.37 -2.07
N ILE A 51 -25.01 2.41 -1.14
CA ILE A 51 -26.37 1.88 -1.27
C ILE A 51 -27.40 2.90 -0.79
N GLU A 52 -27.13 4.17 -1.02
CA GLU A 52 -28.05 5.28 -0.77
C GLU A 52 -29.37 5.03 -1.51
N GLY A 53 -30.49 5.41 -0.88
CA GLY A 53 -31.82 5.21 -1.45
C GLY A 53 -32.26 3.75 -1.58
N LYS A 54 -31.48 2.77 -1.09
CA LYS A 54 -31.87 1.36 -1.02
C LYS A 54 -32.26 0.95 0.41
N TYR A 55 -33.09 -0.08 0.49
CA TYR A 55 -33.56 -0.69 1.75
C TYR A 55 -34.21 0.31 2.71
N ASP A 56 -35.30 0.95 2.28
CA ASP A 56 -36.02 1.98 3.05
C ASP A 56 -36.35 1.54 4.47
N ARG A 57 -36.71 0.27 4.64
CA ARG A 57 -36.94 -0.33 5.96
C ARG A 57 -35.61 -0.77 6.55
N TYR A 58 -35.31 -0.27 7.74
CA TYR A 58 -34.12 -0.67 8.51
C TYR A 58 -33.99 -2.21 8.64
N ASN A 59 -35.10 -2.92 8.86
CA ASN A 59 -35.07 -4.39 8.95
C ASN A 59 -34.54 -5.06 7.67
N ASP A 60 -34.82 -4.51 6.50
CA ASP A 60 -34.31 -5.05 5.23
C ASP A 60 -32.82 -4.74 5.08
N PHE A 61 -32.39 -3.53 5.45
CA PHE A 61 -30.98 -3.14 5.49
C PHE A 61 -30.18 -4.06 6.43
N LYS A 62 -30.66 -4.23 7.67
CA LYS A 62 -30.04 -5.14 8.64
C LYS A 62 -29.95 -6.58 8.11
N ARG A 63 -31.07 -7.15 7.64
CA ARG A 63 -31.14 -8.56 7.23
C ARG A 63 -30.33 -8.86 5.98
N ARG A 64 -30.26 -7.93 5.01
CA ARG A 64 -29.62 -8.16 3.71
C ARG A 64 -28.21 -7.63 3.60
N ILE A 65 -27.83 -6.65 4.42
CA ILE A 65 -26.54 -5.96 4.32
C ILE A 65 -25.70 -6.20 5.57
N VAL A 66 -26.16 -5.70 6.73
CA VAL A 66 -25.37 -5.73 7.97
C VAL A 66 -25.10 -7.16 8.42
N VAL A 67 -26.16 -7.96 8.64
CA VAL A 67 -26.01 -9.32 9.17
C VAL A 67 -25.17 -10.22 8.25
N PRO A 68 -25.39 -10.27 6.92
CA PRO A 68 -24.56 -11.10 6.04
C PRO A 68 -23.11 -10.64 5.97
N ALA A 69 -22.86 -9.33 5.94
CA ALA A 69 -21.49 -8.79 5.88
C ALA A 69 -20.70 -9.09 7.14
N ILE A 70 -21.30 -8.85 8.31
CA ILE A 70 -20.67 -9.11 9.62
C ILE A 70 -20.44 -10.62 9.81
N LYS A 71 -21.40 -11.46 9.40
CA LYS A 71 -21.23 -12.92 9.44
C LYS A 71 -20.01 -13.37 8.65
N GLU A 72 -19.87 -12.90 7.41
CA GLU A 72 -18.74 -13.25 6.54
C GLU A 72 -17.41 -12.74 7.10
N LEU A 73 -17.37 -11.53 7.66
CA LEU A 73 -16.16 -11.02 8.31
C LEU A 73 -15.75 -11.87 9.53
N ASN A 74 -16.70 -12.27 10.36
CA ASN A 74 -16.42 -13.16 11.50
C ASN A 74 -15.96 -14.55 11.04
N GLU A 75 -16.47 -15.07 9.91
CA GLU A 75 -16.04 -16.34 9.32
C GLU A 75 -14.58 -16.32 8.84
N THR A 76 -13.99 -15.15 8.59
CA THR A 76 -12.56 -15.05 8.24
C THR A 76 -11.64 -15.44 9.39
N GLY A 77 -12.11 -15.32 10.65
CA GLY A 77 -11.30 -15.52 11.86
C GLY A 77 -10.33 -14.37 12.18
N TYR A 78 -10.37 -13.27 11.43
CA TYR A 78 -9.54 -12.08 11.66
C TYR A 78 -10.25 -10.95 12.39
N PHE A 79 -11.56 -11.07 12.56
CA PHE A 79 -12.34 -10.20 13.41
C PHE A 79 -13.26 -11.02 14.31
N ASP A 80 -13.59 -10.43 15.45
CA ASP A 80 -14.79 -10.77 16.22
C ASP A 80 -15.62 -9.50 16.34
N ILE A 81 -16.79 -9.51 15.69
CA ILE A 81 -17.66 -8.35 15.56
C ILE A 81 -19.05 -8.70 16.06
N ASP A 82 -19.51 -7.91 17.02
CA ASP A 82 -20.91 -7.81 17.40
C ASP A 82 -21.43 -6.39 17.11
N PHE A 83 -22.74 -6.18 17.14
CA PHE A 83 -23.29 -4.85 16.96
C PHE A 83 -24.56 -4.61 17.77
N LYS A 84 -24.72 -3.36 18.22
CA LYS A 84 -25.87 -2.89 18.99
C LYS A 84 -26.57 -1.74 18.27
N GLU A 85 -27.90 -1.75 18.34
CA GLU A 85 -28.75 -0.73 17.71
C GLU A 85 -29.09 0.38 18.69
N ASN A 86 -28.89 1.63 18.26
CA ASN A 86 -29.27 2.81 19.03
C ASN A 86 -30.55 3.40 18.47
N LYS A 87 -31.59 3.47 19.32
CA LYS A 87 -32.93 3.93 18.92
C LYS A 87 -33.19 5.34 19.39
N VAL A 88 -33.79 6.13 18.51
CA VAL A 88 -34.41 7.42 18.83
C VAL A 88 -35.91 7.27 18.60
N GLY A 89 -36.66 7.13 19.70
CA GLY A 89 -38.06 6.73 19.66
C GLY A 89 -38.23 5.33 19.05
N ARG A 90 -38.94 5.24 17.92
CA ARG A 90 -39.18 3.96 17.20
C ARG A 90 -38.17 3.68 16.09
N LYS A 91 -37.40 4.68 15.64
CA LYS A 91 -36.41 4.55 14.57
C LYS A 91 -35.08 4.08 15.16
N VAL A 92 -34.39 3.17 14.48
CA VAL A 92 -32.96 2.91 14.72
C VAL A 92 -32.17 4.03 14.04
N ASP A 93 -31.49 4.84 14.82
CA ASP A 93 -30.76 6.02 14.35
C ASP A 93 -29.33 5.67 13.96
N SER A 94 -28.67 4.85 14.77
CA SER A 94 -27.28 4.45 14.56
C SER A 94 -27.02 3.01 15.00
N ILE A 95 -25.87 2.48 14.61
CA ILE A 95 -25.37 1.16 14.99
C ILE A 95 -23.98 1.34 15.62
N ASP A 96 -23.78 0.74 16.80
CA ASP A 96 -22.47 0.56 17.42
C ASP A 96 -21.92 -0.80 17.03
N PHE A 97 -20.83 -0.83 16.27
CA PHE A 97 -20.06 -2.04 15.99
C PHE A 97 -19.03 -2.23 17.10
N ILE A 98 -19.09 -3.37 17.78
CA ILE A 98 -18.15 -3.79 18.80
C ILE A 98 -17.16 -4.71 18.10
N VAL A 99 -15.96 -4.20 17.86
CA VAL A 99 -14.96 -4.84 17.01
C VAL A 99 -13.74 -5.20 17.83
N GLN A 100 -13.38 -6.48 17.78
CA GLN A 100 -12.08 -6.96 18.19
C GLN A 100 -11.29 -7.39 16.94
N ASP A 101 -10.15 -6.73 16.73
CA ASP A 101 -9.20 -7.12 15.70
C ASP A 101 -8.38 -8.32 16.19
N LEU A 102 -8.53 -9.46 15.52
CA LEU A 102 -7.84 -10.72 15.84
C LEU A 102 -6.63 -10.95 14.95
N ASP A 103 -6.32 -10.02 14.06
CA ASP A 103 -5.18 -10.13 13.18
C ASP A 103 -3.87 -9.98 13.96
N LYS A 104 -3.12 -11.08 14.03
CA LYS A 104 -1.86 -11.18 14.76
C LYS A 104 -0.67 -10.63 13.97
N ARG A 105 -0.88 -10.21 12.73
CA ARG A 105 0.20 -9.65 11.92
C ARG A 105 0.67 -8.35 12.54
N LYS A 106 1.97 -8.29 12.80
CA LYS A 106 2.63 -7.05 13.17
C LYS A 106 2.85 -6.25 11.90
N TYR A 107 2.08 -5.19 11.75
CA TYR A 107 2.34 -4.18 10.74
C TYR A 107 3.40 -3.26 11.34
N PHE A 108 4.62 -3.35 10.80
CA PHE A 108 5.81 -2.55 11.10
C PHE A 108 5.74 -1.75 12.42
N SER A 109 6.32 -2.28 13.50
CA SER A 109 6.52 -1.48 14.71
C SER A 109 7.53 -0.37 14.38
N LYS A 110 7.35 0.87 14.86
CA LYS A 110 8.34 1.95 14.68
C LYS A 110 9.76 1.48 15.05
N ASP A 111 9.86 0.62 16.07
CA ASP A 111 11.12 0.06 16.55
C ASP A 111 11.73 -1.00 15.61
N ASP A 112 10.92 -1.70 14.82
CA ASP A 112 11.40 -2.65 13.79
C ASP A 112 11.89 -1.89 12.55
N VAL A 113 11.27 -0.76 12.25
CA VAL A 113 11.63 0.10 11.11
C VAL A 113 12.95 0.85 11.35
N ILE A 114 13.20 1.35 12.57
CA ILE A 114 14.44 2.10 12.86
C ILE A 114 15.67 1.19 12.89
N ASN A 115 15.53 -0.08 13.27
CA ASN A 115 16.67 -1.00 13.36
C ASN A 115 17.05 -1.66 12.02
N GLU A 116 16.15 -1.67 11.03
CA GLU A 116 16.41 -2.21 9.70
C GLU A 116 16.63 -1.15 8.61
N ILE A 117 16.34 0.13 8.92
CA ILE A 117 16.70 1.24 8.04
C ILE A 117 18.15 1.65 8.34
N PRO A 118 19.08 1.57 7.36
CA PRO A 118 20.39 2.18 7.54
C PRO A 118 20.21 3.68 7.81
N ASN A 119 20.92 4.22 8.81
CA ASN A 119 20.81 5.62 9.28
C ASN A 119 20.74 6.67 8.14
N SER A 120 21.33 6.37 6.98
CA SER A 120 21.34 7.20 5.78
C SER A 120 19.96 7.46 5.12
N MET A 121 18.92 6.69 5.45
CA MET A 121 17.56 6.92 4.93
C MET A 121 16.69 7.77 5.86
N LEU A 122 17.09 7.99 7.12
CA LEU A 122 16.36 8.84 8.07
C LEU A 122 16.62 10.34 7.82
N GLU A 123 17.76 10.69 7.20
CA GLU A 123 18.14 12.07 6.88
C GLU A 123 17.31 12.69 5.74
N ASP A 124 16.82 11.88 4.80
CA ASP A 124 16.05 12.36 3.64
C ASP A 124 14.54 12.57 3.94
N VAL A 125 14.06 12.13 5.12
CA VAL A 125 12.67 12.29 5.57
C VAL A 125 12.56 13.46 6.56
N VAL A 126 13.10 14.63 6.19
CA VAL A 126 12.67 15.88 6.82
C VAL A 126 11.31 16.23 6.23
N ILE A 127 10.23 15.80 6.88
CA ILE A 127 8.92 16.42 6.66
C ILE A 127 9.06 17.86 7.16
N PRO A 128 8.78 18.90 6.35
CA PRO A 128 8.68 20.25 6.88
C PRO A 128 7.51 20.25 7.86
N TYR A 129 7.81 20.14 9.15
CA TYR A 129 6.87 20.49 10.19
C TYR A 129 6.76 22.02 10.14
N ASP A 130 5.62 22.52 9.65
CA ASP A 130 5.32 23.95 9.68
C ASP A 130 4.97 24.32 11.12
N GLU A 131 5.99 24.64 11.91
CA GLU A 131 5.81 25.30 13.19
C GLU A 131 6.29 26.74 13.09
N ARG A 132 5.35 27.61 12.74
CA ARG A 132 5.33 29.00 13.21
C ARG A 132 5.04 29.07 14.72
N ASP A 133 5.69 28.23 15.51
CA ASP A 133 5.93 28.46 16.93
C ASP A 133 7.45 28.43 17.14
N SER A 134 7.96 29.64 17.33
CA SER A 134 9.34 29.99 17.58
C SER A 134 9.85 29.38 18.88
N GLU A 135 10.95 28.62 18.84
CA GLU A 135 12.06 28.60 19.82
C GLU A 135 12.95 27.36 19.59
N ASN A 136 14.04 27.51 18.83
CA ASN A 136 15.34 26.82 19.04
C ASN A 136 16.29 27.09 17.86
N GLN A 137 17.00 28.22 17.91
CA GLN A 137 18.05 28.54 16.93
C GLN A 137 19.34 27.71 17.13
N ASP A 138 19.45 26.95 18.22
CA ASP A 138 20.69 26.28 18.60
C ASP A 138 20.92 24.92 17.91
N ILE A 139 19.86 24.29 17.38
CA ILE A 139 19.95 22.96 16.75
C ILE A 139 20.56 23.01 15.34
N ILE A 140 20.34 24.10 14.59
CA ILE A 140 20.71 24.22 13.17
C ILE A 140 22.23 24.27 12.95
N SER A 141 23.01 24.70 13.95
CA SER A 141 24.48 24.82 13.85
C SER A 141 25.24 23.49 13.97
N LEU A 142 24.59 22.45 14.49
CA LEU A 142 25.23 21.14 14.74
C LEU A 142 25.20 20.20 13.53
N TYR A 143 24.26 20.39 12.58
CA TYR A 143 24.03 19.47 11.45
C TYR A 143 24.62 19.93 10.11
N SER A 144 25.31 21.08 10.08
CA SER A 144 25.85 21.63 8.83
C SER A 144 27.14 20.93 8.36
N ASN A 145 27.78 20.13 9.22
CA ASN A 145 29.14 19.65 8.99
C ASN A 145 29.25 18.17 8.57
N ASP A 146 28.17 17.37 8.61
CA ASP A 146 28.23 15.92 8.35
C ASP A 146 27.70 15.50 6.95
N ILE A 147 27.28 16.45 6.10
CA ILE A 147 26.70 16.16 4.77
C ILE A 147 27.75 15.71 3.73
N ASP A 148 29.05 15.85 4.00
CA ASP A 148 30.08 15.67 2.96
C ASP A 148 30.70 14.26 2.86
N GLN A 149 30.27 13.27 3.65
CA GLN A 149 30.85 11.92 3.56
C GLN A 149 29.84 10.81 3.88
N LEU A 150 29.13 10.23 2.90
CA LEU A 150 28.66 8.82 2.97
C LEU A 150 28.23 8.23 1.60
N ASP A 151 29.10 7.37 1.05
CA ASP A 151 28.92 6.26 0.10
C ASP A 151 27.88 6.31 -1.04
N ARG A 152 28.36 6.71 -2.23
CA ARG A 152 27.74 6.39 -3.54
C ARG A 152 27.88 4.90 -3.86
N LYS A 153 26.84 4.11 -3.61
CA LYS A 153 26.67 2.81 -4.27
C LYS A 153 25.99 3.06 -5.62
N ASP A 154 26.79 3.17 -6.68
CA ASP A 154 26.28 3.35 -8.04
C ASP A 154 25.47 2.12 -8.48
N ILE A 155 24.19 2.32 -8.78
CA ILE A 155 23.28 1.28 -9.27
C ILE A 155 23.64 0.95 -10.72
N PHE A 156 23.65 -0.34 -11.04
CA PHE A 156 23.83 -0.80 -12.41
C PHE A 156 22.56 -0.54 -13.24
N VAL A 157 22.73 0.17 -14.35
CA VAL A 157 21.68 0.44 -15.33
C VAL A 157 22.04 -0.32 -16.62
N PRO A 158 21.16 -1.16 -17.18
CA PRO A 158 21.50 -1.98 -18.35
C PRO A 158 21.95 -1.16 -19.57
N ASP A 159 21.25 -0.06 -19.85
CA ASP A 159 21.64 0.90 -20.87
C ASP A 159 21.36 2.32 -20.36
N GLU A 160 22.41 3.10 -20.10
CA GLU A 160 22.27 4.50 -19.67
C GLU A 160 21.94 5.45 -20.84
N SER A 161 22.23 5.05 -22.09
CA SER A 161 22.09 5.90 -23.27
C SER A 161 20.63 6.19 -23.64
N VAL A 162 19.71 5.34 -23.19
CA VAL A 162 18.27 5.51 -23.39
C VAL A 162 17.70 6.67 -22.57
N PHE A 163 18.45 7.23 -21.62
CA PHE A 163 17.99 8.30 -20.74
C PHE A 163 18.70 9.63 -21.03
N THR A 164 17.99 10.73 -20.79
CA THR A 164 18.63 12.03 -20.56
C THR A 164 19.28 12.06 -19.17
N THR A 165 20.23 12.97 -18.94
CA THR A 165 20.92 13.08 -17.62
C THR A 165 19.93 13.19 -16.44
N GLY A 166 18.84 13.94 -16.61
CA GLY A 166 17.82 14.10 -15.58
C GLY A 166 17.02 12.82 -15.34
N THR A 167 16.60 12.13 -16.39
CA THR A 167 15.81 10.89 -16.28
C THR A 167 16.64 9.69 -15.85
N LEU A 168 17.93 9.66 -16.20
CA LEU A 168 18.87 8.66 -15.69
C LEU A 168 19.03 8.78 -14.16
N ARG A 169 19.10 10.01 -13.66
CA ARG A 169 19.11 10.25 -12.21
C ARG A 169 17.81 9.78 -11.57
N SER A 170 16.66 10.11 -12.16
CA SER A 170 15.36 9.62 -11.67
C SER A 170 15.30 8.10 -11.64
N PHE A 171 15.80 7.43 -12.69
CA PHE A 171 15.86 5.97 -12.76
C PHE A 171 16.66 5.37 -11.60
N LYS A 172 17.87 5.90 -11.38
CA LYS A 172 18.73 5.47 -10.28
C LYS A 172 18.08 5.72 -8.91
N LEU A 173 17.26 6.75 -8.75
CA LEU A 173 16.54 6.98 -7.50
C LEU A 173 15.35 6.03 -7.33
N ASP A 174 14.51 5.91 -8.36
CA ASP A 174 13.26 5.15 -8.30
C ASP A 174 13.50 3.64 -8.16
N PHE A 175 14.56 3.13 -8.80
CA PHE A 175 14.85 1.70 -8.87
C PHE A 175 16.14 1.31 -8.11
N LYS A 176 16.54 2.09 -7.10
CA LYS A 176 17.75 1.86 -6.29
C LYS A 176 17.83 0.48 -5.65
N SER A 177 16.69 -0.12 -5.34
CA SER A 177 16.57 -1.42 -4.69
C SER A 177 16.52 -2.62 -5.66
N ILE A 178 16.53 -2.37 -6.97
CA ILE A 178 16.37 -3.41 -7.99
C ILE A 178 17.73 -3.74 -8.63
N ASP A 179 18.05 -5.02 -8.68
CA ASP A 179 19.25 -5.51 -9.36
C ASP A 179 18.96 -5.85 -10.82
N PHE A 180 19.31 -4.93 -11.72
CA PHE A 180 19.16 -5.12 -13.17
C PHE A 180 20.26 -5.98 -13.82
N LYS A 181 21.18 -6.56 -13.04
CA LYS A 181 22.17 -7.52 -13.57
C LYS A 181 21.57 -8.89 -13.88
N ASN A 182 20.40 -9.19 -13.34
CA ASN A 182 19.68 -10.41 -13.60
C ASN A 182 19.03 -10.37 -15.00
N GLN A 183 19.16 -11.45 -15.79
CA GLN A 183 18.55 -11.60 -17.12
C GLN A 183 17.05 -11.27 -17.17
N TYR A 184 16.28 -11.59 -16.12
CA TYR A 184 14.85 -11.31 -16.07
C TYR A 184 14.58 -9.82 -15.87
N MET A 185 15.39 -9.14 -15.05
CA MET A 185 15.29 -7.69 -14.83
C MET A 185 15.84 -6.89 -16.01
N GLU A 186 16.86 -7.41 -16.70
CA GLU A 186 17.36 -6.87 -17.96
C GLU A 186 16.29 -6.94 -19.06
N LYS A 187 15.59 -8.08 -19.20
CA LYS A 187 14.44 -8.21 -20.10
C LYS A 187 13.33 -7.22 -19.74
N ALA A 188 12.97 -7.11 -18.47
CA ALA A 188 11.96 -6.17 -17.99
C ALA A 188 12.30 -4.72 -18.38
N PHE A 189 13.57 -4.34 -18.21
CA PHE A 189 14.08 -3.04 -18.61
C PHE A 189 13.96 -2.80 -20.12
N ASN A 190 14.46 -3.73 -20.94
CA ASN A 190 14.45 -3.59 -22.40
C ASN A 190 13.03 -3.53 -22.97
N ASP A 191 12.10 -4.34 -22.46
CA ASP A 191 10.69 -4.29 -22.82
C ASP A 191 10.08 -2.92 -22.50
N ALA A 192 10.34 -2.40 -21.31
CA ALA A 192 9.81 -1.10 -20.90
C ALA A 192 10.37 0.06 -21.74
N VAL A 193 11.65 0.00 -22.11
CA VAL A 193 12.27 0.95 -23.04
C VAL A 193 11.57 0.89 -24.40
N MET A 194 11.45 -0.30 -24.99
CA MET A 194 10.87 -0.51 -26.31
C MET A 194 9.42 -0.01 -26.37
N ILE A 195 8.58 -0.40 -25.40
CA ILE A 195 7.18 0.03 -25.31
C ILE A 195 7.08 1.55 -25.19
N THR A 196 7.99 2.18 -24.44
CA THR A 196 8.02 3.64 -24.28
C THR A 196 8.41 4.34 -25.59
N PHE A 197 9.42 3.81 -26.29
CA PHE A 197 9.90 4.36 -27.56
C PHE A 197 8.83 4.28 -28.64
N ASP A 198 8.16 3.12 -28.77
CA ASP A 198 7.09 2.92 -29.75
C ASP A 198 5.90 3.83 -29.49
N LYS A 199 5.51 3.99 -28.22
CA LYS A 199 4.35 4.81 -27.85
C LYS A 199 4.58 6.28 -28.11
N ASP A 200 5.71 6.80 -27.65
CA ASP A 200 5.97 8.24 -27.69
C ASP A 200 6.74 8.66 -28.96
N ASN A 201 7.12 7.69 -29.81
CA ASN A 201 7.94 7.87 -31.01
C ASN A 201 9.23 8.66 -30.71
N VAL A 202 9.97 8.18 -29.70
CA VAL A 202 11.21 8.81 -29.19
C VAL A 202 12.36 7.81 -29.15
N GLU A 203 13.58 8.30 -29.28
CA GLU A 203 14.82 7.50 -29.17
C GLU A 203 15.49 7.64 -27.79
N SER A 204 14.91 8.46 -26.90
CA SER A 204 15.42 8.68 -25.55
C SER A 204 14.27 9.03 -24.59
N ILE A 205 14.31 8.49 -23.38
CA ILE A 205 13.33 8.73 -22.32
C ILE A 205 13.58 10.12 -21.73
N LYS A 206 12.76 11.08 -22.16
CA LYS A 206 12.73 12.44 -21.62
C LYS A 206 11.77 12.53 -20.42
N ALA A 207 11.80 13.63 -19.69
CA ALA A 207 10.97 13.84 -18.50
C ALA A 207 9.46 13.60 -18.74
N VAL A 208 8.97 13.95 -19.93
CA VAL A 208 7.55 13.76 -20.33
C VAL A 208 7.20 12.27 -20.42
N SER A 209 8.08 11.46 -20.99
CA SER A 209 7.91 10.01 -21.19
C SER A 209 8.23 9.19 -19.94
N TYR A 210 9.01 9.75 -19.01
CA TYR A 210 9.54 9.03 -17.85
C TYR A 210 8.46 8.46 -16.94
N LYS A 211 7.35 9.19 -16.71
CA LYS A 211 6.23 8.69 -15.90
C LYS A 211 5.61 7.42 -16.50
N PHE A 212 5.49 7.37 -17.83
CA PHE A 212 4.96 6.21 -18.52
C PHE A 212 5.96 5.05 -18.54
N PHE A 213 7.24 5.35 -18.78
CA PHE A 213 8.32 4.38 -18.69
C PHE A 213 8.36 3.72 -17.32
N LYS A 214 8.33 4.51 -16.23
CA LYS A 214 8.36 4.01 -14.85
C LYS A 214 7.24 3.02 -14.59
N GLY A 215 6.00 3.40 -14.91
CA GLY A 215 4.84 2.51 -14.73
C GLY A 215 4.91 1.25 -15.61
N THR A 216 5.43 1.36 -16.83
CA THR A 216 5.64 0.21 -17.71
C THR A 216 6.69 -0.75 -17.12
N LEU A 217 7.80 -0.20 -16.62
CA LEU A 217 8.86 -0.96 -16.01
C LEU A 217 8.41 -1.65 -14.71
N ASP A 218 7.66 -0.96 -13.85
CA ASP A 218 7.08 -1.57 -12.64
C ASP A 218 6.24 -2.81 -12.96
N ASN A 219 5.41 -2.72 -14.00
CA ASN A 219 4.60 -3.85 -14.46
C ASN A 219 5.46 -4.99 -15.02
N LYS A 220 6.46 -4.66 -15.84
CA LYS A 220 7.37 -5.65 -16.44
C LYS A 220 8.22 -6.35 -15.39
N ILE A 221 8.68 -5.66 -14.36
CA ILE A 221 9.37 -6.27 -13.23
C ILE A 221 8.50 -7.31 -12.55
N ILE A 222 7.21 -7.02 -12.33
CA ILE A 222 6.28 -7.99 -11.72
C ILE A 222 6.12 -9.22 -12.62
N GLU A 223 5.90 -9.01 -13.92
CA GLU A 223 5.76 -10.09 -14.92
C GLU A 223 6.98 -11.03 -14.91
N TYR A 224 8.19 -10.47 -15.04
CA TYR A 224 9.42 -11.25 -15.13
C TYR A 224 9.86 -11.91 -13.82
N ARG A 225 9.45 -11.36 -12.66
CA ARG A 225 9.66 -12.05 -11.37
C ARG A 225 8.80 -13.30 -11.23
N ILE A 226 7.60 -13.30 -11.80
CA ILE A 226 6.73 -14.47 -11.82
C ILE A 226 7.32 -15.53 -12.75
N GLU A 227 7.78 -15.14 -13.94
CA GLU A 227 8.45 -16.04 -14.89
C GLU A 227 9.69 -16.70 -14.26
N GLU A 228 10.55 -15.91 -13.61
CA GLU A 228 11.74 -16.42 -12.90
C GLU A 228 11.39 -17.49 -11.86
N GLN A 229 10.35 -17.26 -11.05
CA GLN A 229 9.91 -18.22 -10.05
C GLN A 229 9.37 -19.51 -10.66
N GLN A 230 8.67 -19.41 -11.80
CA GLN A 230 8.14 -20.57 -12.51
C GLN A 230 9.28 -21.41 -13.10
N ASP A 231 10.27 -20.78 -13.71
CA ASP A 231 11.44 -21.46 -14.28
C ASP A 231 12.26 -22.16 -13.19
N ILE A 232 12.49 -21.50 -12.06
CA ILE A 232 13.18 -22.08 -10.90
C ILE A 232 12.43 -23.31 -10.40
N LYS A 233 11.10 -23.20 -10.25
CA LYS A 233 10.26 -24.31 -9.79
C LYS A 233 10.28 -25.46 -10.78
N HIS A 234 10.16 -25.19 -12.07
CA HIS A 234 10.20 -26.21 -13.12
C HIS A 234 11.54 -26.94 -13.12
N LYS A 235 12.65 -26.20 -12.98
CA LYS A 235 13.99 -26.79 -12.90
C LYS A 235 14.13 -27.71 -11.68
N GLN A 236 13.62 -27.30 -10.52
CA GLN A 236 13.60 -28.12 -9.30
C GLN A 236 12.76 -29.39 -9.45
N GLU A 237 11.58 -29.30 -10.09
CA GLU A 237 10.74 -30.46 -10.38
C GLU A 237 11.43 -31.46 -11.32
N MET A 238 12.11 -30.96 -12.35
CA MET A 238 12.90 -31.79 -13.26
C MET A 238 14.07 -32.46 -12.55
N GLU A 239 14.78 -31.75 -11.65
CA GLU A 239 15.87 -32.33 -10.84
C GLU A 239 15.38 -33.40 -9.84
N MET A 240 14.11 -33.35 -9.40
CA MET A 240 13.52 -34.39 -8.53
C MET A 240 13.07 -35.65 -9.28
N LEU A 241 12.89 -35.57 -10.60
CA LEU A 241 12.39 -36.67 -11.44
C LEU A 241 13.50 -37.45 -12.15
N TRP A 242 14.76 -37.05 -11.96
CA TRP A 242 15.97 -37.69 -12.49
C TRP A 242 16.85 -38.24 -11.36
#